data_AF-A0A0S7Z8Y0-F1
#
_entry.id   AF-A0A0S7Z8Y0-F1
#
_cell.length_a   1.000
_cell.length_b   1.000
_cell.length_c   1.000
_cell.angle_alpha   90.00
_cell.angle_beta   90.00
_cell.angle_gamma   90.00
#
_symmetry.space_group_name_H-M   'P 1'
#
loop_
_entity.id
_entity.type
_entity.pdbx_description
1 polymer ?
#
loop_
_entity_poly.entity_id
_entity_poly.type
_entity_poly.pdbx_seq_one_letter_code
_entity_poly.pdbx_strand_id
1 'polypeptide(L)'
;MKISEIAVNRPVTTVVIFIAIVVLGIYSLGRLAIDLIPDISFPVIYVFSEYPGVAPQEVEENLTKVLENAVAAASNVKKIRSESQEGASQVIIEYEWGTDMSEAAAELREKLDVVRDFLPDDASQPLIFKFDPSQIPVMILVVEG
;
A
#
# COMPACT_ATOMS: atom_id res chain seq x y z
N MET A 1 -29.54 -27.56 -36.33
CA MET A 1 -28.24 -28.21 -36.64
C MET A 1 -27.60 -28.62 -35.34
N LYS A 2 -27.40 -29.92 -35.11
CA LYS A 2 -26.80 -30.43 -33.87
C LYS A 2 -25.28 -30.34 -33.99
N ILE A 3 -24.61 -29.60 -33.10
CA ILE A 3 -23.14 -29.47 -33.08
C ILE A 3 -22.47 -30.85 -32.98
N SER A 4 -23.10 -31.79 -32.27
CA SER A 4 -22.68 -33.19 -32.15
C SER A 4 -22.63 -33.92 -33.50
N GLU A 5 -23.58 -33.65 -34.38
CA GLU A 5 -23.73 -34.33 -35.67
C GLU A 5 -22.69 -33.83 -36.69
N ILE A 6 -22.28 -32.56 -36.60
CA ILE A 6 -21.19 -31.99 -37.40
C ILE A 6 -19.83 -32.50 -36.91
N ALA A 7 -19.65 -32.60 -35.59
CA ALA A 7 -18.41 -33.10 -34.98
C ALA A 7 -18.10 -34.56 -35.34
N VAL A 8 -19.14 -35.41 -35.42
CA VAL A 8 -19.01 -36.83 -35.79
C VAL A 8 -18.80 -37.01 -37.30
N ASN A 9 -19.44 -36.20 -38.14
CA ASN A 9 -19.31 -36.30 -39.60
C ASN A 9 -17.98 -35.72 -40.14
N ARG A 10 -17.25 -34.91 -39.36
CA ARG A 10 -15.95 -34.35 -39.74
C ARG A 10 -14.89 -34.57 -38.65
N PRO A 11 -14.48 -35.82 -38.40
CA PRO A 11 -13.59 -36.18 -37.28
C PRO A 11 -12.22 -35.48 -37.38
N VAL A 12 -11.67 -35.36 -38.58
CA VAL A 12 -10.36 -34.69 -38.80
C VAL A 12 -10.43 -33.20 -38.44
N THR A 13 -11.47 -32.49 -38.87
CA THR A 13 -11.65 -31.07 -38.54
C THR A 13 -11.80 -30.84 -37.05
N THR A 14 -12.58 -31.70 -36.36
CA THR A 14 -12.74 -31.65 -34.91
C THR A 14 -11.40 -31.82 -34.19
N VAL A 15 -10.59 -32.81 -34.58
CA VAL A 15 -9.26 -33.06 -33.98
C VAL A 15 -8.32 -31.87 -34.19
N VAL A 16 -8.26 -31.29 -35.39
CA VAL A 16 -7.41 -30.11 -35.65
C VAL A 16 -7.80 -28.92 -34.79
N ILE A 17 -9.11 -28.68 -34.58
CA ILE A 17 -9.59 -27.60 -33.71
C ILE A 17 -9.15 -27.82 -32.27
N PHE A 18 -9.29 -29.03 -31.74
CA PHE A 18 -8.85 -29.34 -30.38
C PHE A 18 -7.33 -29.22 -30.22
N ILE A 19 -6.55 -29.68 -31.20
CA ILE A 19 -5.08 -29.50 -31.18
C ILE A 19 -4.72 -28.02 -31.20
N ALA A 20 -5.38 -27.20 -32.01
CA ALA A 20 -5.15 -25.76 -32.04
C ALA A 20 -5.45 -25.11 -30.69
N ILE A 21 -6.54 -25.51 -30.02
CA ILE A 21 -6.88 -25.03 -28.67
C ILE A 21 -5.82 -25.44 -27.65
N VAL A 22 -5.33 -26.68 -27.70
CA VAL A 22 -4.28 -27.18 -26.78
C VAL A 22 -2.97 -26.41 -26.98
N VAL A 23 -2.55 -26.19 -28.23
CA VAL A 23 -1.35 -25.42 -28.54
C VAL A 23 -1.47 -23.98 -28.05
N LEU A 24 -2.62 -23.33 -28.29
CA LEU A 24 -2.90 -22.00 -27.77
C LEU A 24 -2.92 -21.97 -26.23
N GLY A 25 -3.48 -23.00 -25.60
CA GLY A 25 -3.50 -23.15 -24.15
C GLY A 25 -2.09 -23.23 -23.55
N ILE A 26 -1.22 -24.09 -24.09
CA ILE A 26 0.17 -24.24 -23.64
C ILE A 26 0.94 -22.93 -23.83
N TYR A 27 0.79 -22.29 -25.00
CA TYR A 27 1.43 -21.02 -25.29
C TYR A 27 0.97 -19.90 -24.35
N SER A 28 -0.33 -19.84 -24.04
CA SER A 28 -0.89 -18.87 -23.11
C SER A 28 -0.45 -19.14 -21.67
N LEU A 29 -0.28 -20.40 -21.27
CA LEU A 29 0.14 -20.76 -19.92
C LEU A 29 1.53 -20.18 -19.58
N GLY A 30 2.47 -20.24 -20.52
CA GLY A 30 3.82 -19.71 -20.33
C GLY A 30 3.92 -18.18 -20.35
N ARG A 31 2.88 -17.48 -20.81
CA ARG A 31 2.82 -16.01 -20.87
C ARG A 31 1.95 -15.38 -19.78
N LEU A 32 1.30 -16.20 -18.95
CA LEU A 32 0.51 -15.69 -17.85
C LEU A 32 1.46 -15.05 -16.84
N ALA A 33 1.36 -13.73 -16.67
CA ALA A 33 2.08 -13.04 -15.62
C ALA A 33 1.57 -13.58 -14.28
N ILE A 34 2.43 -14.31 -13.57
CA ILE A 34 2.15 -14.73 -12.20
C ILE A 34 2.57 -13.56 -11.33
N ASP A 35 1.59 -12.76 -10.93
CA ASP A 35 1.80 -11.73 -9.94
C ASP A 35 1.38 -12.27 -8.58
N LEU A 36 2.31 -12.30 -7.61
CA LEU A 36 2.00 -12.74 -6.24
C LEU A 36 1.14 -11.70 -5.51
N ILE A 37 1.24 -10.43 -5.92
CA ILE A 37 0.51 -9.31 -5.33
C ILE A 37 -0.02 -8.50 -6.53
N PRO A 38 -1.26 -8.74 -7.00
CA PRO A 38 -1.84 -7.86 -8.03
C PRO A 38 -1.75 -6.42 -7.54
N ASP A 39 -1.59 -5.43 -8.43
CA ASP A 39 -1.46 -4.00 -8.08
C ASP A 39 -2.58 -3.54 -7.12
N ILE A 40 -2.34 -3.72 -5.82
CA ILE A 40 -3.20 -3.36 -4.72
C ILE A 40 -2.37 -2.38 -3.91
N SER A 41 -2.58 -1.11 -4.21
CA SER A 41 -2.10 -0.04 -3.35
C SER A 41 -2.88 -0.10 -2.05
N PHE A 42 -2.29 -0.69 -1.00
CA PHE A 42 -2.88 -0.65 0.33
C PHE A 42 -3.00 0.82 0.75
N PRO A 43 -4.21 1.29 1.12
CA PRO A 43 -4.46 2.70 1.37
C PRO A 43 -3.95 3.10 2.76
N VAL A 44 -2.64 2.99 3.00
CA VAL A 44 -2.01 3.25 4.30
C VAL A 44 -0.82 4.19 4.14
N ILE A 45 -0.82 5.25 4.95
CA ILE A 45 0.29 6.21 5.05
C ILE A 45 0.79 6.23 6.49
N TYR A 46 2.11 6.19 6.65
CA TYR A 46 2.78 6.34 7.93
C TYR A 46 3.37 7.74 8.02
N VAL A 47 3.16 8.39 9.15
CA VAL A 47 3.80 9.65 9.51
C VAL A 47 4.66 9.37 10.73
N PHE A 48 5.95 9.66 10.62
CA PHE A 48 6.93 9.44 11.67
C PHE A 48 7.58 10.76 12.07
N SER A 49 7.65 11.02 13.37
CA SER A 49 8.24 12.24 13.92
C SER A 49 9.07 11.88 15.15
N GLU A 50 10.23 12.52 15.30
CA GLU A 50 11.11 12.30 16.45
C GLU A 50 11.05 13.52 17.38
N TYR A 51 11.05 13.27 18.68
CA TYR A 51 11.17 14.32 19.69
C TYR A 51 12.06 13.81 20.83
N PRO A 52 13.40 13.85 20.63
CA PRO A 52 14.35 13.09 21.41
C PRO A 52 14.41 13.54 22.87
N GLY A 53 14.53 12.57 23.78
CA GLY A 53 14.70 12.83 25.22
C GLY A 53 13.43 13.20 25.97
N VAL A 54 12.25 12.98 25.37
CA VAL A 54 10.95 13.32 25.94
C VAL A 54 10.17 12.06 26.33
N ALA A 55 9.50 12.13 27.48
CA ALA A 55 8.70 11.03 28.01
C ALA A 55 7.51 10.71 27.08
N PRO A 56 7.08 9.44 26.96
CA PRO A 56 6.01 9.04 26.04
C PRO A 56 4.70 9.83 26.20
N GLN A 57 4.32 10.17 27.44
CA GLN A 57 3.10 10.95 27.72
C GLN A 57 3.20 12.39 27.21
N GLU A 58 4.38 12.98 27.28
CA GLU A 58 4.62 14.35 26.83
C GLU A 58 4.75 14.40 25.30
N VAL A 59 5.34 13.37 24.68
CA VAL A 59 5.29 13.15 23.23
C VAL A 59 3.84 13.00 22.76
N GLU A 60 3.02 12.24 23.48
CA GLU A 60 1.61 12.07 23.11
C GLU A 60 0.85 13.40 23.09
N GLU A 61 0.98 14.21 24.16
CA GLU A 61 0.22 15.45 24.29
C GLU A 61 0.71 16.55 23.33
N ASN A 62 2.04 16.74 23.26
CA ASN A 62 2.62 17.89 22.58
C ASN A 62 2.93 17.62 21.10
N LEU A 63 3.09 16.35 20.71
CA LEU A 63 3.44 15.98 19.34
C LEU A 63 2.33 15.15 18.69
N THR A 64 2.04 13.97 19.23
CA THR A 64 1.13 13.00 18.61
C THR A 64 -0.28 13.56 18.44
N LYS A 65 -0.85 14.19 19.46
CA LYS A 65 -2.20 14.78 19.37
C LYS A 65 -2.28 15.93 18.36
N VAL A 66 -1.23 16.76 18.26
CA VAL A 66 -1.19 17.86 17.29
C VAL A 66 -1.18 17.30 15.87
N LEU A 67 -0.34 16.29 15.62
CA LEU A 67 -0.26 15.60 14.33
C LEU A 67 -1.58 14.87 14.01
N GLU A 68 -2.15 14.14 14.97
CA GLU A 68 -3.42 13.43 14.81
C GLU A 68 -4.57 14.38 14.43
N ASN A 69 -4.67 15.52 15.11
CA ASN A 69 -5.69 16.52 14.82
C ASN A 69 -5.51 17.17 13.44
N ALA A 70 -4.27 17.41 13.02
CA ALA A 70 -3.98 17.95 11.69
C ALA A 70 -4.38 16.97 10.58
N VAL A 71 -4.09 15.69 10.80
CA VAL A 71 -4.35 14.59 9.88
C VAL A 71 -5.84 14.21 9.84
N ALA A 72 -6.58 14.38 10.94
CA ALA A 72 -8.01 14.12 11.01
C ALA A 72 -8.85 15.00 10.07
N ALA A 73 -8.29 16.14 9.63
CA ALA A 73 -8.92 17.02 8.64
C ALA A 73 -8.68 16.60 7.18
N ALA A 74 -7.90 15.54 6.93
CA ALA A 74 -7.64 15.03 5.58
C ALA A 74 -8.83 14.26 5.02
N SER A 75 -8.99 14.30 3.70
CA SER A 75 -10.11 13.69 3.00
C SER A 75 -9.96 12.16 2.91
N ASN A 76 -11.08 11.43 2.91
CA ASN A 76 -11.12 9.97 2.72
C ASN A 76 -10.36 9.14 3.77
N VAL A 77 -10.11 9.70 4.95
CA VAL A 77 -9.54 8.96 6.07
C VAL A 77 -10.60 8.04 6.67
N LYS A 78 -10.29 6.75 6.73
CA LYS A 78 -11.13 5.72 7.32
C LYS A 78 -10.84 5.51 8.79
N LYS A 79 -9.55 5.47 9.14
CA LYS A 79 -9.10 5.23 10.51
C LYS A 79 -7.72 5.84 10.74
N ILE A 80 -7.54 6.42 11.92
CA ILE A 80 -6.24 6.92 12.39
C ILE A 80 -5.86 6.09 13.60
N ARG A 81 -4.59 5.68 13.66
CA ARG A 81 -4.00 5.02 14.82
C ARG A 81 -2.66 5.66 15.12
N SER A 82 -2.50 6.16 16.32
CA SER A 82 -1.27 6.78 16.81
C SER A 82 -0.58 5.88 17.84
N GLU A 83 0.75 5.90 17.84
CA GLU A 83 1.60 5.20 18.79
C GLU A 83 2.73 6.14 19.22
N SER A 84 2.79 6.46 20.50
CA SER A 84 3.81 7.34 21.09
C SER A 84 4.78 6.51 21.90
N GLN A 85 6.07 6.68 21.65
CA GLN A 85 7.16 6.05 22.38
C GLN A 85 8.12 7.12 22.89
N GLU A 86 9.05 6.73 23.76
CA GLU A 86 10.07 7.65 24.25
C GLU A 86 10.88 8.17 23.06
N GLY A 87 10.95 9.48 22.89
CA GLY A 87 11.71 10.09 21.82
C GLY A 87 11.06 10.07 20.42
N ALA A 88 9.91 9.41 20.22
CA ALA A 88 9.35 9.21 18.89
C ALA A 88 7.82 9.06 18.87
N SER A 89 7.19 9.52 17.79
CA SER A 89 5.77 9.38 17.50
C SER A 89 5.56 8.77 16.12
N GLN A 90 4.64 7.81 16.05
CA GLN A 90 4.20 7.18 14.82
C GLN A 90 2.68 7.33 14.67
N VAL A 91 2.24 7.90 13.56
CA VAL A 91 0.82 8.02 13.22
C VAL A 91 0.58 7.21 11.95
N ILE A 92 -0.35 6.27 12.02
CA ILE A 92 -0.77 5.36 10.97
C ILE A 92 -2.14 5.79 10.48
N ILE A 93 -2.25 6.06 9.19
CA ILE A 93 -3.44 6.62 8.57
C ILE A 93 -3.95 5.61 7.55
N GLU A 94 -5.13 5.06 7.79
CA GLU A 94 -5.85 4.19 6.87
C GLU A 94 -6.86 5.03 6.08
N TYR A 95 -6.78 4.98 4.76
CA TYR A 95 -7.68 5.63 3.82
C TYR A 95 -8.72 4.66 3.28
N GLU A 96 -9.77 5.21 2.67
CA GLU A 96 -10.73 4.41 1.92
C GLU A 96 -10.12 3.81 0.64
N TRP A 97 -10.59 2.63 0.26
CA TRP A 97 -10.15 1.95 -0.95
C TRP A 97 -10.46 2.78 -2.20
N GLY A 98 -9.50 2.83 -3.13
CA GLY A 98 -9.62 3.61 -4.37
C GLY A 98 -9.20 5.08 -4.25
N THR A 99 -8.74 5.51 -3.06
CA THR A 99 -8.11 6.83 -2.89
C THR A 99 -6.75 6.87 -3.58
N ASP A 100 -6.44 7.96 -4.29
CA ASP A 100 -5.11 8.17 -4.84
C ASP A 100 -4.12 8.51 -3.71
N MET A 101 -3.19 7.58 -3.43
CA MET A 101 -2.22 7.74 -2.35
C MET A 101 -1.20 8.87 -2.61
N SER A 102 -1.01 9.29 -3.86
CA SER A 102 -0.14 10.42 -4.18
C SER A 102 -0.81 11.75 -3.87
N GLU A 103 -2.11 11.86 -4.18
CA GLU A 103 -2.93 13.02 -3.81
C GLU A 103 -3.09 13.11 -2.28
N ALA A 104 -3.43 12.00 -1.63
CA ALA A 104 -3.56 11.93 -0.18
C ALA A 104 -2.26 12.31 0.55
N ALA A 105 -1.09 11.86 0.04
CA ALA A 105 0.20 12.25 0.62
C ALA A 105 0.52 13.75 0.42
N ALA A 106 0.10 14.35 -0.69
CA ALA A 106 0.26 15.78 -0.94
C ALA A 106 -0.64 16.60 -0.01
N GLU A 107 -1.92 16.21 0.14
CA GLU A 107 -2.87 16.83 1.07
C GLU A 107 -2.37 16.72 2.52
N LEU A 108 -1.90 15.54 2.95
CA LEU A 108 -1.32 15.36 4.28
C LEU A 108 -0.14 16.29 4.52
N ARG A 109 0.78 16.41 3.55
CA ARG A 109 1.92 17.31 3.69
C ARG A 109 1.46 18.75 3.89
N GLU A 110 0.48 19.21 3.13
CA GLU A 110 -0.08 20.55 3.28
C GLU A 110 -0.69 20.75 4.68
N LYS A 111 -1.45 19.76 5.19
CA LYS A 111 -2.03 19.84 6.55
C LYS A 111 -0.96 19.84 7.64
N LEU A 112 0.09 19.02 7.49
CA LEU A 112 1.20 18.94 8.43
C LEU A 112 2.05 20.22 8.42
N ASP A 113 2.23 20.84 7.24
CA ASP A 113 2.94 22.11 7.11
C ASP A 113 2.20 23.26 7.83
N VAL A 114 0.86 23.25 7.88
CA VAL A 114 0.07 24.26 8.61
C VAL A 114 0.27 24.17 10.13
N VAL A 115 0.40 22.94 10.67
CA VAL A 115 0.60 22.74 12.11
C VAL A 115 2.07 22.76 12.54
N ARG A 116 2.98 22.96 11.59
CA ARG A 116 4.42 22.91 11.83
C ARG A 116 4.88 23.92 12.88
N ASP A 117 4.30 25.12 12.90
CA ASP A 117 4.62 26.16 13.88
C ASP A 117 4.06 25.87 15.29
N PHE A 118 3.19 24.86 15.42
CA PHE A 118 2.66 24.38 16.71
C PHE A 118 3.45 23.20 17.25
N LEU A 119 4.38 22.63 16.47
CA LEU A 119 5.28 21.58 16.93
C LEU A 119 6.40 22.20 17.78
N PRO A 120 6.90 21.49 18.81
CA PRO A 120 8.07 21.93 19.56
C PRO A 120 9.29 22.14 18.64
N ASP A 121 10.11 23.16 18.92
CA ASP A 121 11.32 23.47 18.13
C ASP A 121 12.33 22.31 18.10
N ASP A 122 12.31 21.49 19.16
CA ASP A 122 13.17 20.32 19.34
C ASP A 122 12.64 19.05 18.64
N ALA A 123 11.43 19.11 18.04
CA ALA A 123 10.85 18.01 17.28
C ALA A 123 11.32 18.02 15.82
N SER A 124 11.61 16.84 15.28
CA SER A 124 11.96 16.68 13.87
C SER A 124 10.73 16.83 12.97
N GLN A 125 10.96 17.20 11.71
CA GLN A 125 9.88 17.32 10.74
C GLN A 125 9.22 15.97 10.48
N PRO A 126 7.87 15.90 10.45
CA PRO A 126 7.17 14.65 10.17
C PRO A 126 7.54 14.08 8.80
N LEU A 127 8.07 12.86 8.78
CA LEU A 127 8.38 12.10 7.59
C LEU A 127 7.17 11.28 7.16
N ILE A 128 6.75 11.45 5.92
CA ILE A 128 5.59 10.75 5.34
C ILE A 128 6.10 9.56 4.50
N PHE A 129 5.73 8.35 4.90
CA PHE A 129 6.02 7.11 4.19
C PHE A 129 4.73 6.51 3.65
N LYS A 130 4.67 6.31 2.33
CA LYS A 130 3.59 5.56 1.69
C LYS A 130 3.90 4.07 1.82
N PHE A 131 2.92 3.27 2.24
CA PHE A 131 3.11 1.83 2.26
C PHE A 131 3.19 1.30 0.82
N ASP A 132 4.30 0.64 0.50
CA ASP A 132 4.53 0.04 -0.81
C ASP A 132 4.88 -1.46 -0.63
N PRO A 133 3.96 -2.38 -1.00
CA PRO A 133 4.21 -3.81 -0.92
C PRO A 133 5.44 -4.27 -1.73
N SER A 134 5.83 -3.54 -2.79
CA SER A 134 7.00 -3.87 -3.61
C SER A 134 8.33 -3.67 -2.87
N GLN A 135 8.32 -2.86 -1.80
CA GLN A 135 9.49 -2.66 -0.94
C GLN A 135 9.66 -3.77 0.10
N ILE A 136 8.69 -4.67 0.24
CA ILE A 136 8.86 -5.84 1.11
C ILE A 136 9.95 -6.73 0.49
N PRO A 137 11.08 -6.96 1.19
CA PRO A 137 12.19 -7.69 0.62
C PRO A 137 11.80 -9.14 0.35
N VAL A 138 12.05 -9.61 -0.87
CA VAL A 138 11.79 -11.01 -1.28
C VAL A 138 12.77 -11.98 -0.62
N MET A 139 13.99 -11.53 -0.31
CA MET A 139 15.04 -12.32 0.34
C MET A 139 15.86 -11.44 1.28
N ILE A 140 16.06 -11.90 2.51
CA ILE A 140 16.95 -11.28 3.50
C ILE A 140 18.16 -12.20 3.65
N LEU A 141 19.36 -11.68 3.38
CA LEU A 141 20.62 -12.41 3.58
C LEU A 141 21.31 -11.86 4.82
N VAL A 142 21.60 -12.73 5.78
CA VAL A 142 22.40 -12.41 6.97
C VAL A 142 23.74 -13.13 6.84
N VAL A 143 24.83 -12.37 6.96
CA VAL A 143 26.18 -12.93 7.00
C VAL A 143 26.66 -12.86 8.44
N GLU A 144 27.03 -14.01 8.99
CA GLU A 144 27.63 -14.13 10.32
C GLU A 144 29.05 -14.71 10.12
N GLY A 145 30.03 -14.13 10.82
CA GLY A 145 31.44 -14.47 10.73
C GLY A 145 32.17 -14.21 12.03
#